data_AF-A0AAN7VI29-F1
#
_entry.id   AF-A0AAN7VI29-F1
#
_cell.length_a   1.000
_cell.length_b   1.000
_cell.length_c   1.000
_cell.angle_alpha   90.00
_cell.angle_beta   90.00
_cell.angle_gamma   90.00
#
_symmetry.space_group_name_H-M   'P 1'
#
loop_
_entity.id
_entity.type
_entity.pdbx_description
1 polymer ?
#
loop_
_entity_poly.entity_id
_entity_poly.type
_entity_poly.pdbx_seq_one_letter_code
_entity_poly.pdbx_strand_id
1 'polypeptide(L)'
;MLESVTEDYNNRKHRTIGMKPCEVNAQTHLDAYTHIALFDKKHRFNVGDVVRISKYKSIFAKGYTSNWSSELFKIAKLQGKPILGGFYEQELQKVKYPDVYLVERVLRRKNDKVYVKWWGLNENSWIDKNNISRNGDKSDINYLKDN
;
A
#
# COMPACT_ATOMS: atom_id res chain seq x y z
N MET A 1 -39.98 -20.67 1.86
CA MET A 1 -38.62 -20.66 2.44
C MET A 1 -37.86 -19.39 2.07
N LEU A 2 -37.84 -18.97 0.79
CA LEU A 2 -37.24 -17.68 0.43
C LEU A 2 -38.04 -16.52 1.03
N GLU A 3 -39.36 -16.53 0.87
CA GLU A 3 -40.28 -15.50 1.38
C GLU A 3 -40.09 -15.26 2.89
N SER A 4 -40.07 -16.32 3.69
CA SER A 4 -39.85 -16.25 5.14
C SER A 4 -38.50 -15.63 5.53
N VAL A 5 -37.43 -15.90 4.76
CA VAL A 5 -36.11 -15.31 5.04
C VAL A 5 -36.09 -13.81 4.71
N THR A 6 -36.71 -13.40 3.62
CA THR A 6 -36.88 -11.98 3.28
C THR A 6 -37.72 -11.25 4.32
N GLU A 7 -38.82 -11.85 4.77
CA GLU A 7 -39.70 -11.32 5.81
C GLU A 7 -38.93 -11.11 7.13
N ASP A 8 -38.18 -12.11 7.57
CA ASP A 8 -37.35 -12.06 8.77
C ASP A 8 -36.24 -10.99 8.67
N TYR A 9 -35.59 -10.90 7.50
CA TYR A 9 -34.52 -9.93 7.26
C TYR A 9 -35.06 -8.50 7.29
N ASN A 10 -36.17 -8.25 6.58
CA ASN A 10 -36.75 -6.92 6.44
C ASN A 10 -37.31 -6.40 7.76
N ASN A 11 -37.77 -7.29 8.64
CA ASN A 11 -38.38 -6.93 9.92
C ASN A 11 -37.41 -6.97 11.12
N ARG A 12 -36.18 -7.45 10.94
CA ARG A 12 -35.16 -7.47 11.99
C ARG A 12 -34.41 -6.14 12.05
N LYS A 13 -34.28 -5.59 13.25
CA LYS A 13 -33.41 -4.43 13.51
C LYS A 13 -31.95 -4.82 13.28
N HIS A 14 -31.30 -4.21 12.29
CA HIS A 14 -29.90 -4.50 12.00
C HIS A 14 -28.97 -3.72 12.93
N ARG A 15 -28.00 -4.40 13.58
CA ARG A 15 -27.09 -3.80 14.57
C ARG A 15 -26.32 -2.59 14.03
N THR A 16 -25.85 -2.67 12.77
CA THR A 16 -25.02 -1.62 12.16
C THR A 16 -25.81 -0.39 11.77
N ILE A 17 -27.09 -0.52 11.43
CA ILE A 17 -27.94 0.58 10.94
C ILE A 17 -28.89 1.09 12.04
N GLY A 18 -29.14 0.27 13.07
CA GLY A 18 -30.00 0.64 14.18
C GLY A 18 -31.49 0.75 13.82
N MET A 19 -31.91 0.35 12.62
CA MET A 19 -33.32 0.28 12.20
C MET A 19 -33.58 -0.98 11.35
N LYS A 20 -34.85 -1.26 11.07
CA LYS A 20 -35.24 -2.35 10.17
C LYS A 20 -35.08 -1.92 8.71
N PRO A 21 -34.66 -2.82 7.81
CA PRO A 21 -34.58 -2.49 6.38
C PRO A 21 -35.89 -1.95 5.79
N CYS A 22 -37.06 -2.45 6.22
CA CYS A 22 -38.36 -1.99 5.73
C CYS A 22 -38.73 -0.57 6.18
N GLU A 23 -38.08 -0.02 7.22
CA GLU A 23 -38.34 1.32 7.76
C GLU A 23 -37.43 2.38 7.12
N VAL A 24 -36.48 1.98 6.26
CA VAL A 24 -35.56 2.89 5.56
C VAL A 24 -36.29 3.55 4.39
N ASN A 25 -36.44 4.87 4.44
CA ASN A 25 -37.01 5.67 3.36
C ASN A 25 -36.13 6.91 3.09
N ALA A 26 -36.47 7.70 2.08
CA ALA A 26 -35.67 8.87 1.70
C ALA A 26 -35.49 9.90 2.85
N GLN A 27 -36.41 9.93 3.82
CA GLN A 27 -36.33 10.83 4.98
C GLN A 27 -35.48 10.25 6.11
N THR A 28 -35.57 8.94 6.37
CA THR A 28 -34.87 8.24 7.45
C THR A 28 -33.50 7.69 7.05
N HIS A 29 -33.18 7.66 5.74
CA HIS A 29 -31.92 7.09 5.26
C HIS A 29 -30.71 7.78 5.88
N LEU A 30 -30.74 9.11 6.06
CA LEU A 30 -29.61 9.85 6.61
C LEU A 30 -29.35 9.42 8.06
N ASP A 31 -30.42 9.35 8.87
CA ASP A 31 -30.38 8.87 10.27
C ASP A 31 -29.79 7.47 10.38
N ALA A 32 -30.10 6.60 9.41
CA ALA A 32 -29.56 5.23 9.30
C ALA A 32 -28.03 5.17 9.17
N TYR A 33 -27.41 6.24 8.66
CA TYR A 33 -25.96 6.35 8.47
C TYR A 33 -25.29 7.29 9.48
N THR A 34 -26.03 8.06 10.29
CA THR A 34 -25.47 9.07 11.20
C THR A 34 -24.48 8.50 12.23
N HIS A 35 -24.79 7.36 12.84
CA HIS A 35 -23.95 6.71 13.85
C HIS A 35 -22.86 5.82 13.24
N ILE A 36 -22.93 5.56 11.93
CA ILE A 36 -21.86 4.89 11.22
C ILE A 36 -20.84 5.98 10.90
N ALA A 37 -19.74 6.02 11.65
CA ALA A 37 -18.62 6.95 11.46
C ALA A 37 -17.89 6.69 10.12
N LEU A 38 -18.58 6.87 9.00
CA LEU A 38 -18.08 6.70 7.64
C LEU A 38 -17.28 7.91 7.19
N PHE A 39 -17.61 9.09 7.72
CA PHE A 39 -17.17 10.37 7.16
C PHE A 39 -15.98 11.01 7.87
N ASP A 40 -15.58 10.52 9.05
CA ASP A 40 -14.52 11.12 9.86
C ASP A 40 -13.25 10.25 9.92
N LYS A 41 -13.03 9.45 8.87
CA LYS A 41 -11.87 8.57 8.83
C LYS A 41 -10.63 9.37 8.45
N LYS A 42 -9.78 9.66 9.43
CA LYS A 42 -8.47 10.26 9.23
C LYS A 42 -7.61 9.38 8.32
N HIS A 43 -7.15 9.93 7.21
CA HIS A 43 -6.19 9.29 6.32
C HIS A 43 -4.88 9.01 7.07
N ARG A 44 -4.28 7.82 6.93
CA ARG A 44 -2.99 7.46 7.58
C ARG A 44 -1.77 8.11 6.92
N PHE A 45 -1.92 8.61 5.70
CA PHE A 45 -0.82 9.13 4.88
C PHE A 45 -0.99 10.61 4.54
N ASN A 46 0.14 11.27 4.28
CA ASN A 46 0.19 12.65 3.81
C ASN A 46 0.83 12.75 2.43
N VAL A 47 0.55 13.84 1.71
CA VAL A 47 1.27 14.19 0.48
C VAL A 47 2.76 14.33 0.81
N GLY A 48 3.60 13.70 -0.02
CA GLY A 48 5.04 13.65 0.16
C GLY A 48 5.57 12.45 0.91
N ASP A 49 4.71 11.63 1.55
CA ASP A 49 5.14 10.38 2.16
C ASP A 49 5.70 9.42 1.11
N VAL A 50 6.79 8.73 1.48
CA VAL A 50 7.41 7.67 0.66
C VAL A 50 6.78 6.33 1.03
N VAL A 51 6.27 5.63 0.02
CA VAL A 51 5.47 4.42 0.17
C VAL A 51 5.88 3.32 -0.82
N ARG A 52 5.56 2.08 -0.47
CA ARG A 52 5.54 0.92 -1.37
C ARG A 52 4.10 0.58 -1.73
N ILE A 53 3.92 -0.02 -2.90
CA ILE A 53 2.62 -0.42 -3.43
C ILE A 53 2.47 -1.94 -3.27
N SER A 54 1.27 -2.42 -2.96
CA SER A 54 0.98 -3.85 -2.89
C SER A 54 1.15 -4.52 -4.25
N LYS A 55 1.77 -5.70 -4.28
CA LYS A 55 1.91 -6.53 -5.48
C LYS A 55 0.65 -7.37 -5.68
N TYR A 56 0.19 -7.46 -6.93
CA TYR A 56 -0.77 -8.47 -7.32
C TYR A 56 -0.12 -9.86 -7.23
N LYS A 57 -0.73 -10.77 -6.47
CA LYS A 57 -0.27 -12.15 -6.36
C LYS A 57 -1.01 -13.03 -7.36
N SER A 58 -0.25 -13.82 -8.12
CA SER A 58 -0.84 -14.92 -8.89
C SER A 58 -1.20 -16.09 -7.95
N ILE A 59 -2.05 -17.00 -8.44
CA ILE A 59 -2.42 -18.25 -7.75
C ILE A 59 -1.21 -19.13 -7.38
N PHE A 60 -0.07 -18.95 -8.05
CA PHE A 60 1.17 -19.69 -7.80
C PHE A 60 2.20 -18.88 -6.99
N ALA A 61 1.81 -17.73 -6.43
CA ALA A 61 2.70 -16.91 -5.61
C ALA A 61 3.10 -17.67 -4.33
N LYS A 62 4.40 -17.87 -4.15
CA LYS A 62 4.94 -18.55 -2.98
C LYS A 62 4.81 -17.67 -1.73
N GLY A 63 4.63 -18.30 -0.58
CA GLY A 63 4.42 -17.60 0.70
C GLY A 63 5.60 -16.69 1.10
N TYR A 64 6.82 -17.03 0.69
CA TYR A 64 8.02 -16.25 0.98
C TYR A 64 8.21 -15.04 0.05
N THR A 65 7.43 -14.92 -1.03
CA THR A 65 7.53 -13.79 -1.95
C THR A 65 6.89 -12.55 -1.31
N SER A 66 7.63 -11.43 -1.30
CA SER A 66 7.17 -10.16 -0.72
C SER A 66 5.84 -9.68 -1.32
N ASN A 67 4.97 -9.16 -0.45
CA ASN A 67 3.67 -8.58 -0.82
C ASN A 67 3.79 -7.14 -1.35
N TRP A 68 4.96 -6.51 -1.23
CA TRP A 68 5.16 -5.09 -1.49
C TRP A 68 6.14 -4.88 -2.65
N SER A 69 6.00 -3.77 -3.38
CA SER A 69 6.91 -3.33 -4.44
C SER A 69 8.33 -3.15 -3.90
N SER A 70 9.32 -3.41 -4.76
CA SER A 70 10.71 -3.06 -4.45
C SER A 70 10.96 -1.57 -4.65
N GLU A 71 10.27 -0.99 -5.65
CA GLU A 71 10.29 0.44 -5.96
C GLU A 71 9.59 1.27 -4.88
N LEU A 72 10.12 2.48 -4.68
CA LEU A 72 9.63 3.48 -3.73
C LEU A 72 8.90 4.59 -4.51
N PHE A 73 7.71 4.95 -4.05
CA PHE A 73 6.87 5.97 -4.65
C PHE A 73 6.62 7.10 -3.67
N LYS A 74 6.40 8.31 -4.18
CA LYS A 74 6.02 9.47 -3.36
C LYS A 74 4.56 9.82 -3.60
N ILE A 75 3.80 10.01 -2.54
CA ILE A 75 2.39 10.41 -2.65
C ILE A 75 2.31 11.83 -3.23
N ALA A 76 1.76 11.96 -4.42
CA ALA A 76 1.58 13.26 -5.08
C ALA A 76 0.29 13.98 -4.64
N LYS A 77 -0.80 13.22 -4.43
CA LYS A 77 -2.13 13.77 -4.11
C LYS A 77 -2.97 12.76 -3.33
N LEU A 78 -3.80 13.26 -2.42
CA LEU A 78 -4.84 12.49 -1.74
C LEU A 78 -6.21 12.87 -2.31
N GLN A 79 -7.05 11.87 -2.57
CA GLN A 79 -8.40 12.06 -3.13
C GLN A 79 -9.38 11.22 -2.32
N GLY A 80 -10.50 11.81 -1.91
CA GLY A 80 -11.54 11.11 -1.14
C GLY A 80 -12.50 10.24 -1.98
N LYS A 81 -12.34 10.23 -3.31
CA LYS A 81 -13.14 9.43 -4.24
C LYS A 81 -12.23 8.50 -5.05
N PRO A 82 -12.64 7.25 -5.31
CA PRO A 82 -11.88 6.35 -6.19
C PRO A 82 -11.69 6.98 -7.58
N ILE A 83 -10.46 6.91 -8.09
CA ILE A 83 -10.10 7.38 -9.44
C ILE A 83 -9.32 6.29 -10.16
N LEU A 84 -9.47 6.21 -11.48
CA LEU A 84 -8.70 5.28 -12.30
C LEU A 84 -7.20 5.63 -12.20
N GLY A 85 -6.37 4.64 -11.88
CA GLY A 85 -4.93 4.82 -11.69
C GLY A 85 -4.51 5.34 -10.30
N GLY A 86 -5.46 5.53 -9.38
CA GLY A 86 -5.16 5.75 -7.97
C GLY A 86 -4.98 4.44 -7.19
N PHE A 87 -4.38 4.53 -6.01
CA PHE A 87 -4.23 3.41 -5.08
C PHE A 87 -5.06 3.65 -3.82
N TYR A 88 -5.64 2.58 -3.29
CA TYR A 88 -6.30 2.62 -2.00
C TYR A 88 -5.27 2.70 -0.88
N GLU A 89 -5.71 3.21 0.26
CA GLU A 89 -4.87 3.35 1.43
C GLU A 89 -4.28 2.01 1.91
N GLN A 90 -5.04 0.92 1.75
CA GLN A 90 -4.69 -0.44 2.11
C GLN A 90 -3.63 -1.04 1.18
N GLU A 91 -3.48 -0.48 -0.02
CA GLU A 91 -2.51 -0.90 -1.04
C GLU A 91 -1.18 -0.16 -0.89
N LEU A 92 -1.06 0.73 0.10
CA LEU A 92 0.14 1.51 0.38
C LEU A 92 0.78 1.12 1.72
N GLN A 93 2.11 1.02 1.74
CA GLN A 93 2.91 0.82 2.94
C GLN A 93 3.94 1.94 3.10
N LYS A 94 3.93 2.64 4.24
CA LYS A 94 4.94 3.67 4.54
C LYS A 94 6.32 3.06 4.70
N VAL A 95 7.32 3.70 4.09
CA VAL A 95 8.71 3.24 4.12
C VAL A 95 9.44 3.89 5.29
N LYS A 96 10.16 3.08 6.08
CA LYS A 96 10.91 3.57 7.25
C LYS A 96 12.24 4.26 6.85
N TYR A 97 12.89 3.75 5.82
CA TYR A 97 14.19 4.24 5.34
C TYR A 97 14.10 4.53 3.84
N PRO A 98 13.63 5.73 3.44
CA PRO A 98 13.42 6.07 2.04
C PRO A 98 14.72 6.22 1.25
N ASP A 99 15.83 6.51 1.93
CA ASP A 99 17.13 6.75 1.30
C ASP A 99 17.95 5.47 1.13
N VAL A 100 17.39 4.33 1.56
CA VAL A 100 18.07 3.03 1.52
C VAL A 100 17.56 2.17 0.38
N TYR A 101 18.46 1.82 -0.54
CA TYR A 101 18.17 0.96 -1.69
C TYR A 101 18.96 -0.35 -1.64
N LEU A 102 18.31 -1.43 -2.04
CA LEU A 102 18.94 -2.75 -2.13
C LEU A 102 19.64 -2.91 -3.47
N VAL A 103 20.90 -3.34 -3.43
CA VAL A 103 21.67 -3.71 -4.61
C VAL A 103 21.58 -5.21 -4.81
N GLU A 104 21.10 -5.64 -5.98
CA GLU A 104 21.07 -7.06 -6.37
C GLU A 104 22.48 -7.56 -6.65
N ARG A 105 23.24 -6.80 -7.44
CA ARG A 105 24.59 -7.21 -7.86
C ARG A 105 25.45 -6.04 -8.27
N VAL A 106 26.73 -6.08 -7.91
CA VAL A 106 27.75 -5.20 -8.50
C VAL A 106 28.17 -5.78 -9.85
N LEU A 107 27.92 -5.04 -10.93
CA LEU A 107 28.24 -5.45 -12.29
C LEU A 107 29.67 -5.10 -12.68
N ARG A 108 30.16 -3.92 -12.29
CA ARG A 108 31.53 -3.43 -12.60
C ARG A 108 32.08 -2.57 -11.47
N ARG A 109 33.40 -2.45 -11.40
CA ARG A 109 34.12 -1.53 -10.51
C ARG A 109 35.12 -0.72 -11.33
N LYS A 110 35.19 0.59 -11.10
CA LYS A 110 36.14 1.48 -11.77
C LYS A 110 36.50 2.62 -10.81
N ASN A 111 37.78 2.69 -10.42
CA ASN A 111 38.28 3.66 -9.43
C ASN A 111 37.41 3.65 -8.16
N ASP A 112 36.89 4.82 -7.76
CA ASP A 112 36.03 4.99 -6.59
C ASP A 112 34.54 4.77 -6.85
N LYS A 113 34.18 4.33 -8.07
CA LYS A 113 32.79 4.08 -8.46
C LYS A 113 32.53 2.62 -8.75
N VAL A 114 31.28 2.21 -8.54
CA VAL A 114 30.79 0.86 -8.77
C VAL A 114 29.48 0.92 -9.55
N TYR A 115 29.37 0.09 -10.58
CA TYR A 115 28.18 -0.02 -11.40
C TYR A 115 27.29 -1.13 -10.85
N VAL A 116 26.09 -0.78 -10.41
CA VAL A 116 25.21 -1.69 -9.68
C VAL A 116 23.94 -1.97 -10.46
N LYS A 117 23.45 -3.21 -10.32
CA LYS A 117 22.09 -3.61 -10.62
C LYS A 117 21.28 -3.48 -9.35
N TRP A 118 20.25 -2.65 -9.39
CA TRP A 118 19.34 -2.42 -8.27
C TRP A 118 18.35 -3.56 -8.12
N TRP A 119 18.00 -3.91 -6.88
CA TRP A 119 17.04 -4.96 -6.60
C TRP A 119 15.63 -4.53 -7.00
N GLY A 120 15.09 -5.18 -8.03
CA GLY A 120 13.71 -4.96 -8.48
C GLY A 120 13.48 -3.64 -9.22
N LEU A 121 14.55 -2.97 -9.67
CA LEU A 121 14.48 -1.90 -10.66
C LEU A 121 15.15 -2.38 -11.94
N ASN A 122 14.66 -1.90 -13.09
CA ASN A 122 15.23 -2.27 -14.39
C ASN A 122 16.48 -1.45 -14.74
N GLU A 123 16.63 -0.30 -14.11
CA GLU A 123 17.75 0.61 -14.34
C GLU A 123 18.99 0.17 -13.56
N ASN A 124 20.15 0.51 -14.10
CA ASN A 124 21.44 0.32 -13.46
C ASN A 124 22.11 1.70 -13.35
N SER A 125 22.94 1.91 -12.33
CA SER A 125 23.65 3.18 -12.19
C SER A 125 25.04 3.02 -11.58
N TRP A 126 25.88 4.03 -11.81
CA TRP A 126 27.14 4.17 -11.10
C TRP A 126 26.88 4.86 -9.75
N ILE A 127 27.46 4.32 -8.69
CA ILE A 127 27.43 4.89 -7.35
C ILE A 127 28.84 4.95 -6.77
N ASP A 128 29.03 5.77 -5.75
CA ASP A 128 30.30 5.85 -5.04
C ASP A 128 30.48 4.65 -4.10
N LYS A 129 31.70 4.12 -4.08
CA LYS A 129 32.05 2.90 -3.34
C LYS A 129 31.82 3.05 -1.82
N ASN A 130 31.93 4.27 -1.30
CA ASN A 130 31.77 4.57 0.12
C ASN A 130 30.32 4.47 0.61
N ASN A 131 29.35 4.54 -0.31
CA ASN A 131 27.93 4.51 0.01
C ASN A 131 27.36 3.08 0.06
N ILE A 132 28.21 2.06 -0.12
CA ILE A 132 27.87 0.65 -0.03
C ILE A 132 28.11 0.16 1.40
N SER A 133 27.07 -0.36 2.04
CA SER A 133 27.18 -1.15 3.27
C SER A 133 26.84 -2.62 3.01
N ARG A 134 27.65 -3.52 3.56
CA ARG A 134 27.37 -4.97 3.53
C ARG A 134 26.69 -5.36 4.84
N ASN A 135 25.50 -5.95 4.77
CA ASN A 135 24.94 -6.66 5.92
C ASN A 135 25.53 -8.08 5.98
N GLY A 136 25.56 -8.64 7.19
CA GLY A 136 26.29 -9.87 7.56
C GLY A 136 25.91 -11.16 6.84
N ASP A 137 24.89 -11.14 5.97
CA ASP A 137 24.53 -12.26 5.11
C ASP A 137 24.92 -11.95 3.65
N LYS A 138 25.68 -12.86 3.05
CA LYS A 138 26.52 -12.68 1.84
C LYS A 138 25.80 -12.28 0.53
N SER A 139 24.55 -11.80 0.54
CA SER A 139 23.83 -11.44 -0.69
C SER A 139 23.35 -9.99 -0.77
N ASP A 140 23.21 -9.26 0.33
CA ASP A 140 22.44 -8.01 0.32
C ASP A 140 23.31 -6.79 0.69
N ILE A 141 23.54 -5.94 -0.30
CA ILE A 141 24.26 -4.66 -0.14
C ILE A 141 23.21 -3.54 -0.08
N ASN A 142 23.26 -2.73 0.98
CA ASN A 142 22.42 -1.53 1.11
C ASN A 142 23.18 -0.30 0.62
N TYR A 143 22.46 0.60 -0.04
CA TYR A 143 22.95 1.90 -0.51
C TYR A 143 22.24 3.03 0.22
N LEU A 144 22.97 4.05 0.68
CA LEU A 144 22.43 5.32 1.14
C LEU A 144 22.55 6.33 0.00
N LYS A 145 21.45 6.97 -0.41
CA LYS A 145 21.50 8.08 -1.37
C LYS A 145 21.87 9.36 -0.63
N ASP A 146 22.99 9.98 -1.00
CA ASP A 146 23.31 11.34 -0.57
C ASP A 146 22.31 12.33 -1.19
N ASN A 147 21.83 13.28 -0.37
CA ASN A 147 20.83 14.30 -0.71
C ASN A 147 21.24 15.17 -1.90
#